data_AF-A0A938MAF5-F1
#
_entry.id   AF-A0A938MAF5-F1
#
_cell.length_a   1.000
_cell.length_b   1.000
_cell.length_c   1.000
_cell.angle_alpha   90.00
_cell.angle_beta   90.00
_cell.angle_gamma   90.00
#
_symmetry.space_group_name_H-M   'P 1'
#
loop_
_entity.id
_entity.type
_entity.pdbx_description
1 polymer ?
#
loop_
_entity_poly.entity_id
_entity_poly.type
_entity_poly.pdbx_seq_one_letter_code
_entity_poly.pdbx_strand_id
1 'polypeptide(L)'
;MTTMQWCVVAALAAANAARTGMAAEKTALPRKESPPGVRTATVVVAAADAPAHLKTAADFVCAGKDDHLVINAAIAALPETGGRVHLTGGSFSIGAVEGTFGGITIARSNVLLTGEGSGTRL
;
A
#
# COMPACT_ATOMS: atom_id res chain seq x y z
N MET A 1 28.44 -0.22 43.55
CA MET A 1 28.39 0.82 44.61
C MET A 1 28.48 2.13 43.87
N THR A 2 27.40 2.86 43.59
CA THR A 2 26.56 3.67 44.52
C THR A 2 25.26 4.04 43.73
N THR A 3 24.04 3.72 44.17
CA THR A 3 23.13 4.55 45.00
C THR A 3 22.85 5.93 44.35
N MET A 4 21.64 6.45 44.10
CA MET A 4 20.37 6.33 44.80
C MET A 4 19.19 6.77 43.92
N GLN A 5 18.07 6.14 44.22
CA GLN A 5 16.70 6.60 44.07
C GLN A 5 16.40 7.83 44.95
N TRP A 6 15.70 8.84 44.40
CA TRP A 6 14.80 9.80 45.09
C TRP A 6 14.44 10.92 44.08
N CYS A 7 13.29 11.62 44.07
CA CYS A 7 12.13 11.73 44.93
C CYS A 7 11.12 12.59 44.14
N VAL A 8 9.82 12.23 44.11
CA VAL A 8 8.61 13.06 44.36
C VAL A 8 8.45 14.35 43.51
N VAL A 9 7.27 14.70 42.97
CA VAL A 9 6.29 15.62 43.60
C VAL A 9 5.21 15.99 42.55
N ALA A 10 3.94 15.98 43.00
CA ALA A 10 2.76 16.77 42.60
C ALA A 10 2.30 16.77 41.11
N ALA A 11 1.08 16.35 40.78
CA ALA A 11 -0.24 16.87 41.18
C ALA A 11 -0.63 18.21 40.49
N LEU A 12 -1.90 18.21 40.07
CA LEU A 12 -2.80 19.31 39.73
C LEU A 12 -2.96 19.76 38.25
N ALA A 13 -4.19 19.53 37.82
CA ALA A 13 -4.96 20.07 36.72
C ALA A 13 -4.88 21.59 36.49
N ALA A 14 -4.98 22.00 35.22
CA ALA A 14 -5.86 23.07 34.69
C ALA A 14 -5.57 23.22 33.18
N ALA A 15 -6.49 22.85 32.29
CA ALA A 15 -7.55 23.72 31.74
C ALA A 15 -7.23 24.20 30.31
N ASN A 16 -7.65 23.38 29.34
CA ASN A 16 -8.50 23.73 28.21
C ASN A 16 -8.33 25.15 27.59
N ALA A 17 -7.62 25.23 26.46
CA ALA A 17 -7.80 26.30 25.48
C ALA A 17 -8.51 25.72 24.24
N ALA A 18 -9.73 26.23 24.04
CA ALA A 18 -10.68 26.06 22.95
C ALA A 18 -10.04 25.99 21.54
N ARG A 19 -10.38 24.99 20.72
CA ARG A 19 -11.55 24.92 19.79
C ARG A 19 -11.57 25.99 18.69
N THR A 20 -11.18 25.57 17.49
CA THR A 20 -11.84 25.86 16.20
C THR A 20 -11.51 24.68 15.28
N GLY A 21 -12.40 23.90 14.67
CA GLY A 21 -13.85 24.00 14.55
C GLY A 21 -14.49 22.61 14.46
N MET A 22 -15.77 22.61 14.79
CA MET A 22 -16.71 21.51 14.80
C MET A 22 -17.54 21.58 13.53
N ALA A 23 -17.74 20.44 12.86
CA ALA A 23 -19.02 19.95 12.33
C ALA A 23 -18.70 18.77 11.40
N ALA A 24 -18.92 17.53 11.83
CA ALA A 24 -20.21 16.82 11.69
C ALA A 24 -20.46 16.46 10.22
N GLU A 25 -20.91 15.29 9.80
CA GLU A 25 -21.38 14.08 10.43
C GLU A 25 -21.84 13.23 9.24
N LYS A 26 -21.38 11.99 9.08
CA LYS A 26 -22.27 10.96 8.55
C LYS A 26 -21.74 9.58 8.90
N THR A 27 -22.44 8.99 9.86
CA THR A 27 -22.44 7.59 10.27
C THR A 27 -22.34 6.65 9.07
N ALA A 28 -21.16 6.08 8.86
CA ALA A 28 -21.00 4.80 8.19
C ALA A 28 -20.34 3.87 9.20
N LEU A 29 -21.04 2.78 9.51
CA LEU A 29 -20.75 1.71 10.46
C LEU A 29 -19.23 1.45 10.62
N PRO A 30 -18.73 1.06 11.81
CA PRO A 30 -17.35 0.61 11.92
C PRO A 30 -17.19 -0.48 10.87
N ARG A 31 -16.37 -0.23 9.83
CA ARG A 31 -16.08 -1.25 8.84
C ARG A 31 -15.36 -2.31 9.65
N LYS A 32 -16.13 -3.33 10.04
CA LYS A 32 -15.69 -4.59 10.61
C LYS A 32 -14.37 -4.88 9.91
N GLU A 33 -13.27 -4.71 10.62
CA GLU A 33 -11.98 -5.16 10.13
C GLU A 33 -12.16 -6.67 10.10
N SER A 34 -12.58 -7.16 8.93
CA SER A 34 -12.71 -8.57 8.66
C SER A 34 -11.35 -9.17 8.98
N PRO A 35 -11.30 -10.27 9.76
CA PRO A 35 -10.04 -10.94 10.10
C PRO A 35 -9.23 -11.07 8.82
N PRO A 36 -7.89 -10.82 8.82
CA PRO A 36 -7.08 -10.65 7.61
C PRO A 36 -7.42 -11.77 6.66
N GLY A 37 -8.34 -11.45 5.76
CA GLY A 37 -8.93 -12.43 4.87
C GLY A 37 -7.78 -12.81 4.02
N VAL A 38 -7.37 -14.07 4.07
CA VAL A 38 -6.36 -14.64 3.20
C VAL A 38 -6.70 -14.16 1.79
N ARG A 39 -6.03 -13.09 1.35
CA ARG A 39 -6.22 -12.56 0.01
C ARG A 39 -5.78 -13.72 -0.84
N THR A 40 -6.70 -14.25 -1.63
CA THR A 40 -6.55 -15.43 -2.48
C THR A 40 -5.46 -15.16 -3.50
N ALA A 41 -4.20 -15.23 -3.08
CA ALA A 41 -2.97 -14.97 -3.82
C ALA A 41 -3.08 -13.88 -4.90
N THR A 42 -3.90 -12.85 -4.73
CA THR A 42 -4.20 -11.85 -5.77
C THR A 42 -3.83 -10.50 -5.21
N VAL A 43 -2.87 -9.86 -5.85
CA VAL A 43 -2.36 -8.54 -5.51
C VAL A 43 -2.76 -7.59 -6.64
N VAL A 44 -3.42 -6.49 -6.28
CA VAL A 44 -3.83 -5.46 -7.25
C VAL A 44 -2.86 -4.29 -7.20
N VAL A 45 -2.31 -3.93 -8.36
CA VAL A 45 -1.39 -2.80 -8.54
C VAL A 45 -2.08 -1.75 -9.40
N ALA A 46 -2.33 -0.58 -8.83
CA ALA A 46 -2.91 0.56 -9.53
C ALA A 46 -1.84 1.43 -10.18
N ALA A 47 -2.09 1.84 -11.42
CA ALA A 47 -1.28 2.83 -12.12
C ALA A 47 -1.44 4.25 -11.51
N ALA A 48 -0.50 5.14 -11.80
CA ALA A 48 -0.52 6.53 -11.32
C ALA A 48 -1.63 7.37 -11.97
N ASP A 49 -2.04 7.02 -13.18
CA ASP A 49 -3.15 7.62 -13.93
C ASP A 49 -4.50 6.95 -13.65
N ALA A 50 -4.53 5.88 -12.85
CA ALA A 50 -5.77 5.20 -12.48
C ALA A 50 -6.70 6.11 -11.65
N PRO A 51 -8.03 5.99 -11.82
CA PRO A 51 -9.01 6.77 -11.06
C PRO A 51 -8.96 6.46 -9.56
N ALA A 52 -9.35 7.43 -8.73
CA ALA A 52 -9.20 7.37 -7.27
C ALA A 52 -9.87 6.14 -6.61
N HIS A 53 -10.97 5.66 -7.18
CA HIS A 53 -11.65 4.47 -6.69
C HIS A 53 -10.82 3.19 -6.87
N LEU A 54 -10.04 3.08 -7.96
CA LEU A 54 -9.13 1.94 -8.17
C LEU A 54 -7.90 2.04 -7.27
N LYS A 55 -7.35 3.24 -7.08
CA LYS A 55 -6.22 3.45 -6.15
C LYS A 55 -6.57 3.10 -4.71
N THR A 56 -7.81 3.38 -4.29
CA THR A 56 -8.29 3.05 -2.94
C THR A 56 -8.52 1.55 -2.76
N ALA A 57 -8.84 0.83 -3.85
CA ALA A 57 -9.05 -0.61 -3.83
C ALA A 57 -7.77 -1.43 -4.06
N ALA A 58 -6.71 -0.80 -4.57
CA ALA A 58 -5.44 -1.46 -4.86
C ALA A 58 -4.60 -1.70 -3.60
N ASP A 59 -3.80 -2.76 -3.62
CA ASP A 59 -2.85 -3.08 -2.56
C ASP A 59 -1.55 -2.26 -2.73
N PHE A 60 -1.18 -1.98 -3.98
CA PHE A 60 -0.03 -1.14 -4.33
C PHE A 60 -0.45 -0.05 -5.31
N VAL A 61 0.07 1.17 -5.13
CA VAL A 61 -0.18 2.30 -6.02
C VAL A 61 1.15 2.79 -6.57
N CYS A 62 1.24 2.86 -7.90
CA CYS A 62 2.39 3.36 -8.62
C CYS A 62 2.45 4.89 -8.56
N ALA A 63 3.68 5.43 -8.58
CA ALA A 63 3.93 6.87 -8.61
C ALA A 63 4.09 7.43 -10.04
N GLY A 64 4.22 6.54 -11.04
CA GLY A 64 4.36 6.90 -12.46
C GLY A 64 5.82 7.00 -12.94
N LYS A 65 6.77 6.65 -12.07
CA LYS A 65 8.20 6.58 -12.34
C LYS A 65 8.77 5.35 -11.64
N ASP A 66 9.60 4.59 -12.36
CA ASP A 66 10.25 3.38 -11.86
C ASP A 66 9.25 2.35 -11.27
N ASP A 67 8.11 2.19 -11.95
CA ASP A 67 7.01 1.36 -11.49
C ASP A 67 7.38 -0.14 -11.46
N HIS A 68 8.45 -0.52 -12.15
CA HIS A 68 9.04 -1.85 -12.08
C HIS A 68 9.41 -2.24 -10.64
N LEU A 69 9.84 -1.30 -9.79
CA LEU A 69 10.15 -1.57 -8.39
C LEU A 69 8.89 -1.95 -7.59
N VAL A 70 7.79 -1.25 -7.84
CA VAL A 70 6.50 -1.49 -7.18
C VAL A 70 5.93 -2.84 -7.62
N ILE A 71 5.98 -3.14 -8.92
CA ILE A 71 5.49 -4.43 -9.45
C ILE A 71 6.36 -5.59 -8.93
N ASN A 72 7.68 -5.42 -8.86
CA ASN A 72 8.57 -6.44 -8.29
C ASN A 72 8.30 -6.67 -6.80
N ALA A 73 8.02 -5.61 -6.03
CA ALA A 73 7.61 -5.74 -4.64
C ALA A 73 6.25 -6.46 -4.50
N ALA A 74 5.30 -6.17 -5.39
CA ALA A 74 4.01 -6.87 -5.43
C ALA A 74 4.16 -8.37 -5.72
N ILE A 75 5.06 -8.75 -6.63
CA ILE A 75 5.40 -10.16 -6.90
C ILE A 75 6.08 -10.81 -5.69
N ALA A 76 6.97 -10.08 -5.00
CA ALA A 76 7.65 -10.58 -3.81
C ALA A 76 6.69 -10.80 -2.63
N ALA A 77 5.61 -10.01 -2.56
CA ALA A 77 4.54 -10.13 -1.57
C ALA A 77 3.61 -11.34 -1.82
N LEU A 78 3.69 -12.00 -2.98
CA LEU A 78 2.93 -13.21 -3.24
C LEU A 78 3.42 -14.38 -2.37
N PRO A 79 2.51 -15.28 -1.94
CA PRO A 79 2.88 -16.48 -1.22
C PRO A 79 3.74 -17.42 -2.07
N GLU A 80 4.45 -18.34 -1.42
CA GLU A 80 5.37 -19.26 -2.09
C GLU A 80 4.70 -20.20 -3.11
N THR A 81 3.40 -20.45 -2.93
CA THR A 81 2.56 -21.22 -3.86
C THR A 81 2.33 -20.51 -5.20
N GLY A 82 2.67 -19.22 -5.30
CA GLY A 82 2.39 -18.35 -6.43
C GLY A 82 1.06 -17.61 -6.30
N GLY A 83 0.64 -16.95 -7.37
CA GLY A 83 -0.53 -16.07 -7.33
C GLY A 83 -0.75 -15.26 -8.60
N ARG A 84 -1.62 -14.26 -8.50
CA ARG A 84 -1.97 -13.33 -9.56
C ARG A 84 -1.58 -11.92 -9.16
N VAL A 85 -0.87 -11.23 -10.04
CA VAL A 85 -0.71 -9.77 -9.97
C VAL A 85 -1.63 -9.18 -11.02
N HIS A 86 -2.59 -8.38 -10.58
CA HIS A 86 -3.52 -7.69 -11.44
C HIS A 86 -3.11 -6.22 -11.58
N LEU A 87 -2.73 -5.82 -12.79
CA LEU A 87 -2.43 -4.44 -13.15
C LEU A 87 -3.73 -3.78 -13.63
N THR A 88 -4.09 -2.65 -13.01
CA THR A 88 -5.22 -1.86 -13.47
C THR A 88 -4.92 -1.22 -14.83
N GLY A 89 -5.95 -0.75 -15.55
CA GLY A 89 -5.74 0.13 -16.70
C GLY A 89 -4.93 1.36 -16.32
N GLY A 90 -3.99 1.74 -17.20
CA GLY A 90 -3.09 2.86 -17.01
C GLY A 90 -1.69 2.63 -17.58
N SER A 91 -0.87 3.66 -17.43
CA SER A 91 0.52 3.67 -17.89
C SER A 91 1.48 3.34 -16.75
N PHE A 92 2.31 2.32 -16.95
CA PHE A 92 3.37 1.92 -16.04
C PHE A 92 4.71 2.26 -16.67
N SER A 93 5.50 3.07 -15.98
CA SER A 93 6.83 3.46 -16.43
C SER A 93 7.86 2.43 -15.98
N ILE A 94 8.17 1.48 -16.87
CA ILE A 94 9.31 0.57 -16.67
C ILE A 94 10.60 1.31 -16.99
N GLY A 95 11.20 1.90 -15.96
CA GLY A 95 12.53 2.50 -16.05
C GLY A 95 13.60 1.48 -16.48
N ALA A 96 14.42 1.86 -17.47
CA ALA A 96 15.64 1.13 -17.76
C ALA A 96 16.60 1.32 -16.59
N VAL A 97 17.05 0.22 -15.99
CA VAL A 97 18.10 0.25 -14.97
C VAL A 97 19.44 0.18 -15.68
N GLU A 98 20.33 1.14 -15.44
CA GLU A 98 21.69 1.15 -16.00
C GLU A 98 22.36 -0.23 -15.87
N GLY A 99 22.75 -0.83 -17.00
CA GLY A 99 23.37 -2.16 -17.06
C GLY A 99 22.41 -3.35 -17.12
N THR A 100 21.09 -3.14 -17.17
CA THR A 100 20.08 -4.18 -17.41
C THR A 100 19.02 -3.65 -18.37
N PHE A 101 18.21 -4.50 -19.00
CA PHE A 101 17.10 -4.05 -19.85
C PHE A 101 15.96 -3.35 -19.07
N GLY A 102 16.10 -3.16 -17.75
CA GLY A 102 14.97 -2.84 -16.86
C GLY A 102 13.90 -3.94 -16.93
N GLY A 103 12.91 -3.89 -16.04
CA GLY A 103 11.74 -4.75 -16.19
C GLY A 103 11.23 -5.44 -14.93
N ILE A 104 10.21 -6.25 -15.19
CA ILE A 104 9.49 -7.00 -14.17
C ILE A 104 10.18 -8.35 -14.00
N THR A 105 10.70 -8.60 -12.80
CA THR A 105 11.35 -9.86 -12.45
C THR A 105 10.35 -10.78 -11.76
N ILE A 106 9.97 -11.86 -12.44
CA ILE A 106 9.10 -12.89 -11.86
C ILE A 106 9.97 -13.85 -11.04
N ALA A 107 10.21 -13.50 -9.78
CA ALA A 107 11.06 -14.27 -8.86
C ALA A 107 10.35 -15.48 -8.22
N ARG A 108 9.04 -15.64 -8.43
CA ARG A 108 8.21 -16.72 -7.86
C ARG A 108 7.66 -17.61 -8.96
N SER A 109 7.46 -18.89 -8.65
CA SER A 109 6.77 -19.83 -9.54
C SER A 109 5.25 -19.60 -9.49
N ASN A 110 4.55 -19.96 -10.57
CA ASN A 110 3.09 -19.86 -10.69
C ASN A 110 2.54 -18.43 -10.51
N VAL A 111 3.27 -17.43 -11.01
CA VAL A 111 2.80 -16.04 -11.05
C VAL A 111 2.10 -15.77 -12.37
N LEU A 112 0.87 -15.28 -12.29
CA LEU A 112 0.11 -14.78 -13.41
C LEU A 112 0.07 -13.25 -13.34
N LEU A 113 0.64 -12.57 -14.33
CA LEU A 113 0.49 -11.13 -14.50
C LEU A 113 -0.67 -10.85 -15.47
N THR A 114 -1.71 -10.17 -15.02
CA THR A 114 -2.86 -9.80 -15.86
C THR A 114 -3.07 -8.30 -15.89
N GLY A 115 -3.19 -7.73 -17.08
CA GLY A 115 -3.66 -6.36 -17.28
C GLY A 115 -5.18 -6.30 -17.51
N GLU A 116 -5.74 -5.09 -17.45
CA GLU A 116 -7.14 -4.79 -17.80
C GLU A 116 -7.33 -4.58 -19.32
N GLY A 117 -6.57 -5.29 -20.15
CA GLY A 117 -6.62 -5.16 -21.62
C GLY A 117 -5.67 -4.11 -22.19
N SER A 118 -6.02 -3.55 -23.35
CA SER A 118 -5.15 -2.66 -24.16
C SER A 118 -4.78 -1.33 -23.48
N GLY A 119 -5.51 -0.95 -22.43
CA GLY A 119 -5.18 0.20 -21.60
C GLY A 119 -4.02 -0.02 -20.63
N THR A 120 -3.51 -1.25 -20.49
CA THR A 120 -2.34 -1.55 -19.66
C THR A 120 -1.08 -1.41 -20.51
N ARG A 121 -0.30 -0.36 -20.27
CA ARG A 121 0.96 -0.12 -20.99
C ARG A 121 2.14 -0.28 -20.03
N LEU A 122 3.08 -1.17 -20.39
CA LEU A 122 4.36 -1.42 -19.72
C LEU A 122 5.51 -0.75 -20.49
#